data_AF-A0A6V7U2X3-F1
#
_entry.id   AF-A0A6V7U2X3-F1
#
_cell.length_a   1.000
_cell.length_b   1.000
_cell.length_c   1.000
_cell.angle_alpha   90.00
_cell.angle_beta   90.00
_cell.angle_gamma   90.00
#
_symmetry.space_group_name_H-M   'P 1'
#
loop_
_entity.id
_entity.type
_entity.pdbx_description
1 polymer ?
#
loop_
_entity_poly.entity_id
_entity_poly.type
_entity_poly.pdbx_seq_one_letter_code
_entity_poly.pdbx_strand_id
1 'polypeptide(L)'
;MDPLSKYSKKICGNKRLIENLKYEIKCHENEGKLVWTKKLLTPPFNCSICSQVCSYHYYGVLCCEGCKQFFRRIIIKQKIPTCIMNYRCDITQGDRCQGCRFNKCLLMGMDASLICVQNTEDLDKFIENLKEYQLEVIAQYYEQIAPNNDNQLDYDCNKLC
;
A
#
# COMPACT_ATOMS: atom_id res chain seq x y z
N MET A 1 -19.57 -9.38 18.69
CA MET A 1 -18.32 -10.14 18.92
C MET A 1 -17.27 -9.55 18.00
N ASP A 2 -16.14 -9.14 18.56
CA ASP A 2 -15.09 -8.37 17.89
C ASP A 2 -14.32 -9.23 16.87
N PRO A 3 -14.26 -8.83 15.57
CA PRO A 3 -13.52 -9.52 14.51
C PRO A 3 -12.02 -9.72 14.80
N LEU A 4 -11.45 -8.93 15.71
CA LEU A 4 -10.02 -8.93 16.02
C LEU A 4 -9.60 -10.00 17.02
N SER A 5 -10.54 -10.64 17.72
CA SER A 5 -10.24 -11.71 18.69
C SER A 5 -9.49 -12.90 18.04
N LYS A 6 -9.73 -13.15 16.76
CA LYS A 6 -9.12 -14.24 15.98
C LYS A 6 -7.64 -14.03 15.66
N TYR A 7 -7.14 -12.80 15.72
CA TYR A 7 -5.77 -12.44 15.32
C TYR A 7 -4.81 -12.16 16.50
N SER A 8 -5.32 -12.21 17.74
CA SER A 8 -4.56 -11.87 18.95
C SER A 8 -3.30 -12.71 19.18
N LYS A 9 -3.31 -13.99 18.78
CA LYS A 9 -2.15 -14.90 18.96
C LYS A 9 -1.03 -14.70 17.93
N LYS A 10 -1.31 -14.04 16.80
CA LYS A 10 -0.34 -13.82 15.70
C LYS A 10 0.47 -12.54 15.82
N ILE A 11 0.07 -11.63 16.70
CA ILE A 11 0.68 -10.30 16.88
C ILE A 11 1.87 -10.35 17.86
N CYS A 12 2.04 -11.46 18.60
CA CYS A 12 3.17 -11.65 19.50
C CYS A 12 4.45 -11.99 18.71
N GLY A 13 5.20 -10.96 18.31
CA GLY A 13 6.60 -11.10 17.88
C GLY A 13 7.09 -10.16 16.79
N ASN A 14 6.21 -9.48 16.05
CA ASN A 14 6.64 -8.69 14.88
C ASN A 14 6.46 -7.18 15.10
N LYS A 15 7.47 -6.53 15.71
CA LYS A 15 7.46 -5.09 16.05
C LYS A 15 7.18 -4.18 14.84
N ARG A 16 7.48 -4.60 13.60
CA ARG A 16 7.25 -3.81 12.37
C ARG A 16 5.79 -3.75 11.92
N LEU A 17 4.93 -4.69 12.32
CA LEU A 17 3.50 -4.66 11.97
C LEU A 17 2.68 -3.67 12.84
N ILE A 18 3.24 -3.24 13.97
CA ILE A 18 2.52 -2.48 15.01
C ILE A 18 2.71 -0.96 14.85
N GLU A 19 3.76 -0.52 14.17
CA GLU A 19 4.01 0.91 13.92
C GLU A 19 3.00 1.53 12.95
N ASN A 20 2.40 0.75 12.03
CA ASN A 20 1.41 1.27 11.08
C ASN A 20 -0.04 1.31 11.60
N LEU A 21 -0.32 0.79 12.80
CA LEU A 21 -1.68 0.78 13.39
C LEU A 21 -1.90 1.77 14.54
N LYS A 22 -0.92 2.64 14.87
CA LYS A 22 -1.05 3.66 15.94
C LYS A 22 -1.53 3.11 17.30
N TYR A 23 -1.13 1.90 17.66
CA TYR A 23 -1.26 1.41 19.03
C TYR A 23 0.13 1.38 19.67
N GLU A 24 0.34 2.18 20.72
CA GLU A 24 1.51 2.02 21.59
C GLU A 24 1.24 0.77 22.44
N ILE A 25 1.95 -0.34 22.18
CA ILE A 25 1.94 -1.49 23.09
C ILE A 25 2.91 -1.18 24.22
N LYS A 26 2.38 -0.86 25.40
CA LYS A 26 3.19 -0.81 26.61
C LYS A 26 3.13 -2.18 27.29
N CYS A 27 4.24 -2.90 27.26
CA CYS A 27 4.43 -4.04 28.15
C CYS A 27 4.73 -3.48 29.54
N HIS A 28 3.81 -3.63 30.48
CA HIS A 28 4.11 -3.42 31.89
C HIS A 28 4.68 -4.74 32.42
N GLU A 29 5.90 -4.73 32.96
CA GLU A 29 6.60 -5.95 33.40
C GLU A 29 6.06 -6.57 34.70
N ASN A 30 5.00 -6.04 35.30
CA ASN A 30 4.35 -6.69 36.44
C ASN A 30 2.86 -6.82 36.18
N GLU A 31 2.40 -8.03 35.87
CA GLU A 31 1.00 -8.53 35.76
C GLU A 31 0.50 -8.97 34.37
N GLY A 32 1.34 -9.09 33.34
CA GLY A 32 1.01 -9.90 32.14
C GLY A 32 -0.27 -9.51 31.38
N LYS A 33 -0.81 -8.31 31.61
CA LYS A 33 -2.00 -7.78 30.93
C LYS A 33 -1.58 -6.78 29.87
N LEU A 34 -1.93 -7.06 28.62
CA LEU A 34 -1.86 -6.09 27.53
C LEU A 34 -2.95 -5.03 27.74
N VAL A 35 -2.55 -3.78 27.96
CA VAL A 35 -3.47 -2.64 28.02
C VAL A 35 -3.41 -1.86 26.71
N TRP A 36 -4.55 -1.74 26.03
CA TRP A 36 -4.67 -0.92 24.83
C TRP A 36 -4.91 0.54 25.23
N THR A 37 -3.86 1.36 25.30
CA THR A 37 -4.04 2.81 25.48
C THR A 37 -4.18 3.46 24.10
N LYS A 38 -5.36 4.02 23.82
CA LYS A 38 -5.62 4.81 22.61
C LYS A 38 -4.82 6.11 22.68
N LYS A 39 -3.57 6.10 22.22
CA LYS A 39 -2.89 7.33 21.81
C LYS A 39 -3.50 7.71 20.47
N LEU A 40 -4.55 8.53 20.48
CA LEU A 40 -4.98 9.20 19.25
C LEU A 40 -3.79 10.03 18.78
N LEU A 41 -2.98 9.51 17.86
CA LEU A 41 -2.26 10.39 16.95
C LEU A 41 -3.36 11.08 16.15
N THR A 42 -3.74 12.25 16.64
CA THR A 42 -4.66 13.15 15.99
C THR A 42 -4.18 13.37 14.55
N PRO A 43 -5.09 13.28 13.56
CA PRO A 43 -4.75 13.64 12.19
C PRO A 43 -4.02 14.99 12.16
N PRO A 44 -3.12 15.18 11.17
CA PRO A 44 -3.10 14.45 9.90
C PRO A 44 -2.03 13.35 9.75
N PHE A 45 -2.33 12.32 8.93
CA PHE A 45 -1.32 11.40 8.38
C PHE A 45 -0.84 11.89 7.01
N ASN A 46 0.24 11.30 6.48
CA ASN A 46 0.72 11.57 5.13
C ASN A 46 0.34 10.42 4.17
N CYS A 47 -0.11 10.80 2.98
CA CYS A 47 -0.46 9.89 1.88
C CYS A 47 0.76 9.07 1.47
N SER A 48 0.63 7.74 1.41
CA SER A 48 1.73 6.84 1.03
C SER A 48 2.22 7.02 -0.42
N ILE A 49 1.49 7.78 -1.24
CA ILE A 49 1.77 8.01 -2.65
C ILE A 49 2.46 9.36 -2.86
N CYS A 50 1.87 10.44 -2.37
CA CYS A 50 2.34 11.80 -2.68
C CYS A 50 2.60 12.66 -1.43
N SER A 51 2.65 12.06 -0.25
CA SER A 51 2.94 12.70 1.04
C SER A 51 1.98 13.80 1.50
N GLN A 52 0.95 14.11 0.71
CA GLN A 52 -0.11 15.06 1.09
C GLN A 52 -0.89 14.54 2.30
N VAL A 53 -1.37 15.48 3.12
CA VAL A 53 -2.20 15.18 4.29
C VAL A 53 -3.41 14.32 3.92
N CYS A 54 -3.65 13.26 4.70
CA CYS A 54 -4.81 12.39 4.58
C CYS A 54 -5.20 11.75 5.91
N SER A 55 -6.39 11.15 5.94
CA SER A 55 -6.95 10.49 7.13
C SER A 55 -7.59 9.13 6.85
N TYR A 56 -7.71 8.75 5.58
CA TYR A 56 -8.53 7.62 5.16
C TYR A 56 -7.77 6.68 4.23
N HIS A 57 -8.21 5.43 4.22
CA HIS A 57 -7.77 4.42 3.27
C HIS A 57 -8.73 4.42 2.09
N TYR A 58 -8.19 4.40 0.87
CA TYR A 58 -8.95 4.18 -0.35
C TYR A 58 -8.30 3.06 -1.14
N TYR A 59 -9.13 2.13 -1.61
CA TYR A 59 -8.69 0.99 -2.43
C TYR A 59 -7.54 0.20 -1.77
N GLY A 60 -7.62 -0.01 -0.45
CA GLY A 60 -6.61 -0.75 0.32
C GLY A 60 -5.43 0.06 0.86
N VAL A 61 -5.26 1.34 0.49
CA VAL A 61 -4.06 2.13 0.83
C VAL A 61 -4.41 3.46 1.51
N LEU A 62 -3.63 3.84 2.53
CA LEU A 62 -3.71 5.17 3.16
C LEU A 62 -3.32 6.26 2.16
N CYS A 63 -4.28 7.03 1.68
CA CYS A 63 -4.00 8.04 0.66
C CYS A 63 -4.94 9.25 0.69
N CYS A 64 -4.51 10.33 0.05
CA CYS A 64 -5.31 11.54 -0.10
C CYS A 64 -6.39 11.37 -1.19
N GLU A 65 -7.44 12.19 -1.13
CA GLU A 65 -8.53 12.20 -2.12
C GLU A 65 -8.01 12.40 -3.56
N GLY A 66 -6.94 13.17 -3.73
CA GLY A 66 -6.29 13.35 -5.03
C GLY A 66 -5.74 12.06 -5.62
N CYS A 67 -5.11 11.20 -4.81
CA CYS A 67 -4.60 9.91 -5.27
C CYS A 67 -5.72 8.90 -5.51
N LYS A 68 -6.77 8.91 -4.67
CA LYS A 68 -8.00 8.14 -4.90
C LYS A 68 -8.64 8.46 -6.26
N GLN A 69 -8.89 9.74 -6.54
CA GLN A 69 -9.53 10.13 -7.81
C GLN A 69 -8.58 9.95 -9.00
N PHE A 70 -7.27 10.07 -8.81
CA PHE A 70 -6.27 9.76 -9.83
C PHE A 70 -6.31 8.28 -10.22
N PHE A 71 -6.22 7.37 -9.25
CA PHE A 71 -6.25 5.93 -9.49
C PHE A 71 -7.55 5.51 -10.18
N ARG A 72 -8.71 5.94 -9.64
CA ARG A 72 -10.03 5.66 -10.24
C ARG A 72 -10.13 6.10 -11.70
N ARG A 73 -9.58 7.27 -12.07
CA ARG A 73 -9.60 7.76 -13.46
C ARG A 73 -8.80 6.87 -14.41
N ILE A 74 -7.70 6.29 -13.94
CA ILE A 74 -6.88 5.38 -14.76
C ILE A 74 -7.62 4.07 -14.99
N ILE A 75 -8.24 3.52 -13.94
CA ILE A 75 -9.02 2.28 -14.03
C ILE A 75 -10.23 2.46 -14.96
N ILE A 76 -10.99 3.55 -14.81
CA ILE A 76 -12.13 3.85 -15.70
C ILE A 76 -11.70 4.03 -17.15
N LYS A 77 -10.55 4.69 -17.40
CA LYS A 77 -10.04 4.91 -18.75
C LYS A 77 -9.35 3.69 -19.35
N GLN A 78 -9.07 2.67 -18.55
CA GLN A 78 -8.32 1.47 -18.94
C GLN A 78 -7.01 1.81 -19.67
N LYS A 79 -6.31 2.87 -19.21
CA LYS A 79 -5.10 3.39 -19.86
C LYS A 79 -4.02 3.72 -18.85
N ILE A 80 -3.00 2.87 -18.80
CA ILE A 80 -1.82 3.06 -17.96
C ILE A 80 -1.02 4.26 -18.47
N PRO A 81 -0.78 5.30 -17.65
CA PRO A 81 0.05 6.42 -18.05
C PRO A 81 1.52 6.02 -18.10
N THR A 82 2.26 6.52 -19.10
CA THR A 82 3.69 6.25 -19.24
C THR A 82 4.54 7.38 -18.64
N CYS A 83 5.70 7.03 -18.09
CA CYS A 83 6.71 8.01 -17.68
C CYS A 83 7.64 8.32 -18.86
N ILE A 84 8.06 9.59 -18.99
CA ILE A 84 9.08 10.02 -19.96
C ILE A 84 10.50 10.10 -19.37
N MET A 85 10.63 9.96 -18.05
CA MET A 85 11.88 10.07 -17.28
C MET A 85 12.24 8.76 -16.56
N ASN A 86 12.12 7.62 -17.25
CA ASN A 86 12.54 6.30 -16.75
C ASN A 86 11.96 5.88 -15.38
N TYR A 87 10.74 6.34 -15.06
CA TYR A 87 10.04 6.02 -13.81
C TYR A 87 10.78 6.41 -12.51
N ARG A 88 11.64 7.45 -12.55
CA ARG A 88 12.40 7.96 -11.39
C ARG A 88 11.99 9.35 -10.90
N CYS A 89 10.82 9.84 -11.30
CA CYS A 89 10.34 11.16 -10.87
C CYS A 89 9.98 11.17 -9.38
N ASP A 90 10.30 12.27 -8.67
CA ASP A 90 9.89 12.48 -7.29
C ASP A 90 8.44 12.96 -7.21
N ILE A 91 7.54 12.05 -6.84
CA ILE A 91 6.10 12.31 -6.69
C ILE A 91 5.72 13.05 -5.39
N THR A 92 6.68 13.33 -4.49
CA THR A 92 6.42 13.98 -3.20
C THR A 92 6.46 15.51 -3.28
N GLN A 93 7.22 16.07 -4.22
CA GLN A 93 7.47 17.52 -4.32
C GLN A 93 6.82 18.18 -5.56
N GLY A 94 5.59 17.80 -5.88
CA GLY A 94 4.78 18.52 -6.88
C GLY A 94 5.06 18.16 -8.34
N ASP A 95 6.04 17.30 -8.64
CA ASP A 95 6.19 16.72 -9.97
C ASP A 95 5.04 15.75 -10.27
N ARG A 96 4.25 16.09 -11.30
CA ARG A 96 2.99 15.40 -11.63
C ARG A 96 3.17 14.31 -12.67
N CYS A 97 4.27 13.56 -12.64
CA CYS A 97 4.45 12.45 -13.57
C CYS A 97 3.36 11.39 -13.31
N GLN A 98 2.44 11.24 -14.26
CA GLN A 98 1.32 10.32 -14.12
C GLN A 98 1.80 8.86 -14.05
N GLY A 99 2.80 8.49 -14.87
CA GLY A 99 3.40 7.14 -14.84
C GLY A 99 3.99 6.80 -13.48
N CYS A 100 4.91 7.63 -12.96
CA CYS A 100 5.50 7.40 -11.64
C CYS A 100 4.47 7.37 -10.51
N ARG A 101 3.47 8.26 -10.58
CA ARG A 101 2.40 8.30 -9.56
C ARG A 101 1.55 7.03 -9.60
N PHE A 102 1.23 6.52 -10.79
CA PHE A 102 0.47 5.28 -10.93
C PHE A 102 1.29 4.06 -10.49
N ASN A 103 2.56 3.98 -10.88
CA ASN A 103 3.46 2.93 -10.39
C ASN A 103 3.56 2.94 -8.87
N LYS A 104 3.61 4.12 -8.25
CA LYS A 104 3.56 4.21 -6.78
C LYS A 104 2.24 3.70 -6.21
N CYS A 105 1.10 3.97 -6.83
CA CYS A 105 -0.18 3.40 -6.40
C CYS A 105 -0.13 1.87 -6.40
N LEU A 106 0.38 1.26 -7.46
CA LEU A 106 0.52 -0.20 -7.58
C LEU A 106 1.54 -0.76 -6.59
N LEU A 107 2.70 -0.11 -6.45
CA LEU A 107 3.74 -0.51 -5.49
C LEU A 107 3.24 -0.48 -4.04
N MET A 108 2.39 0.48 -3.69
CA MET A 108 1.78 0.57 -2.35
C MET A 108 0.57 -0.35 -2.17
N GLY A 109 0.14 -1.07 -3.22
CA GLY A 109 -0.93 -2.07 -3.14
C GLY A 109 -2.34 -1.52 -3.34
N MET A 110 -2.55 -0.47 -4.14
CA MET A 110 -3.91 -0.05 -4.50
C MET A 110 -4.62 -1.13 -5.34
N ASP A 111 -5.81 -1.53 -4.91
CA ASP A 111 -6.58 -2.61 -5.53
C ASP A 111 -7.71 -2.08 -6.43
N ALA A 112 -7.60 -2.32 -7.73
CA ALA A 112 -8.59 -1.92 -8.72
C ALA A 112 -9.93 -2.66 -8.58
N SER A 113 -9.94 -3.86 -8.01
CA SER A 113 -11.17 -4.66 -7.79
C SER A 113 -12.12 -4.02 -6.78
N LEU A 114 -11.62 -3.11 -5.93
CA LEU A 114 -12.40 -2.36 -4.95
C LEU A 114 -13.12 -1.15 -5.55
N ILE A 115 -13.00 -0.89 -6.85
CA ILE A 115 -13.66 0.21 -7.53
C ILE A 115 -14.99 -0.26 -8.10
N CYS A 116 -16.10 0.29 -7.60
CA CYS A 116 -17.42 0.05 -8.17
C CYS A 116 -17.58 0.81 -9.50
N VAL A 117 -17.44 0.11 -10.61
CA VAL A 117 -17.71 0.58 -11.99
C VAL A 117 -18.54 -0.46 -12.72
N GLN A 118 -19.13 -0.12 -13.87
CA GLN A 118 -19.79 -1.10 -14.72
C GLN A 118 -18.78 -2.16 -15.12
N ASN A 119 -19.03 -3.42 -14.73
CA ASN A 119 -18.12 -4.48 -15.08
C ASN A 119 -18.36 -4.90 -16.53
N THR A 120 -17.31 -4.79 -17.33
CA THR A 120 -17.29 -5.21 -18.73
C THR A 120 -16.15 -6.19 -18.91
N GLU A 121 -16.26 -7.08 -19.90
CA GLU A 121 -15.19 -8.03 -20.21
C GLU A 121 -13.85 -7.32 -20.46
N ASP A 122 -13.88 -6.12 -21.07
CA ASP A 122 -12.69 -5.29 -21.27
C ASP A 122 -12.08 -4.80 -19.94
N LEU A 123 -12.92 -4.46 -18.95
CA LEU A 123 -12.45 -4.05 -17.64
C LEU A 123 -11.83 -5.21 -16.87
N ASP A 124 -12.45 -6.39 -16.89
CA ASP A 124 -11.92 -7.59 -16.24
C ASP A 124 -10.53 -7.94 -16.82
N LYS A 125 -10.41 -7.96 -18.15
CA LYS A 125 -9.12 -8.15 -18.85
C LYS A 125 -8.11 -7.08 -18.47
N PHE A 126 -8.53 -5.81 -18.39
CA PHE A 126 -7.65 -4.73 -17.97
C PHE A 126 -7.15 -4.91 -16.53
N ILE A 127 -8.02 -5.31 -15.60
CA ILE A 127 -7.65 -5.57 -14.20
C ILE A 127 -6.69 -6.77 -14.10
N GLU A 128 -6.89 -7.81 -14.91
CA GLU A 128 -5.97 -8.95 -14.98
C GLU A 128 -4.58 -8.51 -15.46
N ASN A 129 -4.51 -7.77 -16.58
CA ASN A 129 -3.25 -7.19 -17.08
C ASN A 129 -2.58 -6.26 -16.06
N LEU A 130 -3.37 -5.54 -15.24
CA LEU A 130 -2.82 -4.69 -14.18
C LEU A 130 -2.13 -5.48 -13.08
N LYS A 131 -2.53 -6.72 -12.79
CA LYS A 131 -1.85 -7.56 -11.80
C LYS A 131 -0.46 -7.93 -12.28
N GLU A 132 -0.33 -8.31 -13.55
CA GLU A 132 0.97 -8.58 -14.18
C GLU A 132 1.84 -7.32 -14.16
N TYR A 133 1.30 -6.18 -14.59
CA TYR A 133 2.01 -4.90 -14.56
C TYR A 133 2.43 -4.48 -13.13
N GLN A 134 1.60 -4.74 -12.12
CA GLN A 134 1.96 -4.48 -10.73
C GLN A 134 3.16 -5.32 -10.28
N LEU A 135 3.24 -6.58 -10.68
CA LEU A 135 4.40 -7.44 -10.40
C LEU A 135 5.67 -6.91 -11.07
N GLU A 136 5.58 -6.44 -12.32
CA GLU A 136 6.70 -5.80 -13.02
C GLU A 136 7.19 -4.55 -12.28
N VAL A 137 6.27 -3.68 -11.84
CA VAL A 137 6.60 -2.48 -11.07
C VAL A 137 7.30 -2.82 -9.76
N ILE A 138 6.84 -3.88 -9.07
CA ILE A 138 7.44 -4.34 -7.82
C ILE A 138 8.85 -4.90 -8.07
N ALA A 139 9.03 -5.72 -9.11
CA ALA A 139 10.33 -6.28 -9.47
C ALA A 139 11.36 -5.18 -9.77
N GLN A 140 11.00 -4.23 -10.64
CA GLN A 140 11.85 -3.07 -10.99
C GLN A 140 12.24 -2.23 -9.77
N TYR A 141 11.34 -2.09 -8.79
CA TYR A 141 11.62 -1.36 -7.55
C TYR A 141 12.69 -2.08 -6.71
N TYR A 142 12.60 -3.41 -6.57
CA TYR A 142 13.55 -4.18 -5.78
C TYR A 142 14.92 -4.30 -6.45
N GLU A 143 14.99 -4.43 -7.78
CA GLU A 143 16.24 -4.40 -8.53
C GLU A 143 17.04 -3.11 -8.30
N GLN A 144 16.36 -1.97 -8.16
CA GLN A 144 17.00 -0.67 -7.91
C GLN A 144 17.55 -0.52 -6.49
N ILE A 145 16.98 -1.23 -5.51
CA ILE A 145 17.30 -1.07 -4.07
C ILE A 145 18.26 -2.16 -3.59
N ALA A 146 18.35 -3.30 -4.28
CA ALA A 146 19.25 -4.40 -3.97
C ALA A 146 20.27 -4.68 -5.09
N PRO A 147 21.17 -3.73 -5.44
CA PRO A 147 22.13 -3.95 -6.52
C PRO A 147 23.22 -4.98 -6.18
N ASN A 148 23.41 -5.36 -4.91
CA ASN A 148 24.46 -6.29 -4.47
C ASN A 148 24.01 -7.15 -3.27
N ASN A 149 23.23 -8.20 -3.50
CA ASN A 149 23.17 -9.32 -2.55
C ASN A 149 22.74 -10.59 -3.28
N ASP A 150 23.68 -11.52 -3.45
CA ASP A 150 23.49 -12.93 -3.78
C ASP A 150 22.76 -13.68 -2.65
N ASN A 151 21.60 -13.18 -2.24
CA ASN A 151 20.70 -13.88 -1.33
C ASN A 151 19.31 -13.78 -1.91
N GLN A 152 19.01 -14.80 -2.71
CA GLN A 152 17.69 -15.29 -3.10
C GLN A 152 16.60 -14.82 -2.12
N LEU A 153 15.90 -13.74 -2.46
CA LEU A 153 14.68 -13.31 -1.78
C LEU A 153 13.57 -14.29 -2.19
N ASP A 154 13.59 -15.44 -1.54
CA ASP A 154 12.49 -16.39 -1.59
C ASP A 154 11.29 -15.74 -0.89
N TYR A 155 10.41 -15.12 -1.69
CA TYR A 155 9.09 -14.68 -1.23
C TYR A 155 8.25 -15.92 -0.97
N ASP A 156 8.56 -16.64 0.11
CA ASP A 156 7.77 -17.77 0.56
C ASP A 156 6.45 -17.26 1.15
N CYS A 157 5.41 -17.33 0.32
CA CYS A 157 4.02 -17.02 0.64
C CYS A 157 3.50 -17.82 1.85
N ASN A 158 4.19 -18.87 2.31
CA ASN A 158 3.78 -19.71 3.44
C ASN A 158 4.29 -19.24 4.81
N LYS A 159 5.19 -18.24 4.89
CA LYS A 159 5.68 -17.71 6.17
C LYS A 159 4.88 -16.53 6.75
N LEU A 160 3.79 -16.13 6.10
CA LEU A 160 2.82 -15.13 6.58
C LEU A 160 1.53 -15.75 7.17
N CYS A 161 1.49 -17.08 7.30
CA CYS A 161 0.41 -17.83 7.94
C CYS A 161 0.62 -18.11 9.43
#